data_AF-A0A0S3UL06-F1
#
_entry.id   AF-A0A0S3UL06-F1
#
_cell.length_a   1.000
_cell.length_b   1.000
_cell.length_c   1.000
_cell.angle_alpha   90.00
_cell.angle_beta   90.00
_cell.angle_gamma   90.00
#
_symmetry.space_group_name_H-M   'P 1'
#
loop_
_entity.id
_entity.type
_entity.pdbx_description
1 polymer ?
#
loop_
_entity_poly.entity_id
_entity_poly.type
_entity_poly.pdbx_seq_one_letter_code
_entity_poly.pdbx_strand_id
1 'polypeptide(L)'
;MKELNFEKYEKLGLTEIVEDRDGRKIKRIKDWTKRNDHRHHAMDALAIAFTKPSYIQYLNNLNARSNKGDSIYAIENKELHYEEGKLRFNAPIPVNEFRAEAKRHLSAILVSIKAKNKVMTQNVNKIKTKHGIIKKIQLTPRGPLHNETIYGTKMRPIIKMVKVGAALDEATINKVNSPAIREALLKRLNEYSGNAKKAFTGKNILEKNPIYLNAERTKTVPALVKTVEWESFHPTRKLIDKDLNVDKVVDKGIRNILKARLEEFNGDAKKAFSNLEENPIYLDQTKKIALKRVSIEGVLSAIPLHTLKNQAGKPITGKDGKPVLGNYVQTSNNHHIAFYYDEDGNLQDNAVSFFEAAERKSQGISVIDKDYNRDKGWRFLFTMKQNEYFVFPNEATGFIPSEVDLTDEANYGIISPNLYRVQKVSRIDKGTSASRDYWFRHHLETILNDDAKLKNLAFKRIRGLLELKDIIKVRINSTGKIVAVGEYD
;
A
#
# COMPACT_ATOMS: atom_id res chain seq x y z
N MET A 1 -12.58 2.01 29.11
CA MET A 1 -11.61 1.98 27.98
C MET A 1 -10.34 1.18 28.27
N LYS A 2 -9.57 1.48 29.34
CA LYS A 2 -8.37 0.67 29.67
C LYS A 2 -8.70 -0.80 29.90
N GLU A 3 -9.75 -1.07 30.67
CA GLU A 3 -10.25 -2.43 30.94
C GLU A 3 -10.60 -3.22 29.69
N LEU A 4 -11.13 -2.56 28.65
CA LEU A 4 -11.47 -3.18 27.37
C LEU A 4 -10.26 -3.58 26.52
N ASN A 5 -9.08 -3.05 26.86
CA ASN A 5 -7.84 -3.30 26.13
C ASN A 5 -6.82 -4.07 26.99
N PHE A 6 -7.03 -4.17 28.30
CA PHE A 6 -5.98 -4.60 29.22
C PHE A 6 -5.47 -6.01 28.91
N GLU A 7 -6.37 -6.98 28.78
CA GLU A 7 -6.02 -8.37 28.48
C GLU A 7 -5.23 -8.50 27.15
N LYS A 8 -5.61 -7.72 26.14
CA LYS A 8 -4.93 -7.67 24.83
C LYS A 8 -3.46 -7.25 24.97
N TYR A 9 -3.16 -6.23 25.77
CA TYR A 9 -1.79 -5.74 25.92
C TYR A 9 -0.99 -6.51 26.98
N GLU A 10 -1.65 -7.10 27.98
CA GLU A 10 -1.00 -7.96 28.99
C GLU A 10 -0.42 -9.22 28.34
N LYS A 11 -1.17 -9.88 27.44
CA LYS A 11 -0.70 -11.04 26.66
C LYS A 11 0.54 -10.74 25.80
N LEU A 12 0.79 -9.48 25.48
CA LEU A 12 1.95 -9.04 24.69
C LEU A 12 3.14 -8.58 25.55
N GLY A 13 3.03 -8.63 26.87
CA GLY A 13 4.03 -8.05 27.77
C GLY A 13 4.16 -6.53 27.64
N LEU A 14 3.11 -5.86 27.16
CA LEU A 14 3.05 -4.40 26.96
C LEU A 14 2.38 -3.68 28.15
N THR A 15 2.32 -4.36 29.30
CA THR A 15 1.87 -3.78 30.55
C THR A 15 3.04 -3.60 31.51
N GLU A 16 2.90 -2.67 32.44
CA GLU A 16 3.83 -2.40 33.53
C GLU A 16 3.07 -2.18 34.83
N ILE A 17 3.76 -2.37 35.95
CA ILE A 17 3.26 -2.01 37.26
C ILE A 17 3.91 -0.68 37.62
N VAL A 18 3.08 0.33 37.88
CA VAL A 18 3.52 1.65 38.33
C VAL A 18 2.96 1.88 39.71
N GLU A 19 3.77 2.44 40.60
CA GLU A 19 3.33 2.86 41.92
C GLU A 19 2.71 4.26 41.82
N ASP A 20 1.50 4.43 42.36
CA ASP A 20 0.87 5.76 42.42
C ASP A 20 1.43 6.60 43.58
N ARG A 21 0.95 7.85 43.68
CA ARG A 21 1.38 8.78 44.74
C ARG A 21 1.03 8.32 46.15
N ASP A 22 0.10 7.39 46.27
CA ASP A 22 -0.39 6.82 47.52
C ASP A 22 0.23 5.43 47.81
N GLY A 23 1.27 5.04 47.06
CA GLY A 23 1.98 3.76 47.22
C GLY A 23 1.26 2.54 46.64
N ARG A 24 0.15 2.72 45.90
CA ARG A 24 -0.63 1.62 45.35
C ARG A 24 -0.02 1.14 44.03
N LYS A 25 0.14 -0.17 43.89
CA LYS A 25 0.62 -0.80 42.64
C LYS A 25 -0.50 -0.89 41.62
N ILE A 26 -0.43 -0.06 40.57
CA ILE A 26 -1.41 -0.03 39.49
C ILE A 26 -0.82 -0.65 38.23
N LYS A 27 -1.51 -1.65 37.67
CA LYS A 27 -1.18 -2.18 36.35
C LYS A 27 -1.60 -1.19 35.25
N ARG A 28 -0.70 -0.85 34.33
CA ARG A 28 -0.91 0.10 33.23
C ARG A 28 -0.40 -0.48 31.91
N ILE A 29 -1.03 -0.10 30.80
CA ILE A 29 -0.53 -0.38 29.44
C ILE A 29 0.51 0.69 29.06
N LYS A 30 1.71 0.25 28.64
CA LYS A 30 2.81 1.13 28.21
C LYS A 30 2.39 1.99 27.02
N ASP A 31 2.72 3.28 27.07
CA ASP A 31 2.49 4.27 25.99
C ASP A 31 1.05 4.33 25.43
N TRP A 32 0.06 3.84 26.18
CA TRP A 32 -1.33 3.82 25.76
C TRP A 32 -2.11 5.01 26.32
N THR A 33 -2.87 5.65 25.45
CA THR A 33 -3.84 6.69 25.81
C THR A 33 -5.23 6.32 25.32
N LYS A 34 -6.28 6.91 25.91
CA LYS A 34 -7.66 6.70 25.44
C LYS A 34 -7.84 7.04 23.95
N ARG A 35 -6.99 7.92 23.41
CA ARG A 35 -7.05 8.35 22.01
C ARG A 35 -6.58 7.29 21.03
N ASN A 36 -5.96 6.21 21.50
CA ASN A 36 -5.49 5.10 20.65
C ASN A 36 -6.65 4.19 20.19
N ASP A 37 -7.85 4.35 20.78
CA ASP A 37 -9.02 3.51 20.55
C ASP A 37 -10.22 4.38 20.16
N HIS A 38 -10.78 4.20 18.96
CA HIS A 38 -11.86 5.02 18.40
C HIS A 38 -13.12 5.07 19.28
N ARG A 39 -13.33 4.08 20.15
CA ARG A 39 -14.49 4.04 21.05
C ARG A 39 -14.50 5.16 22.09
N HIS A 40 -13.39 5.86 22.28
CA HIS A 40 -13.38 7.05 23.15
C HIS A 40 -14.38 8.12 22.67
N HIS A 41 -14.63 8.24 21.36
CA HIS A 41 -15.65 9.16 20.85
C HIS A 41 -17.06 8.76 21.29
N ALA A 42 -17.37 7.47 21.32
CA ALA A 42 -18.65 6.97 21.83
C ALA A 42 -18.76 7.20 23.34
N MET A 43 -17.66 7.07 24.08
CA MET A 43 -17.64 7.39 25.50
C MET A 43 -17.88 8.89 25.76
N ASP A 44 -17.23 9.76 24.99
CA ASP A 44 -17.45 11.20 25.08
C ASP A 44 -18.90 11.57 24.69
N ALA A 45 -19.48 10.88 23.70
CA ALA A 45 -20.89 11.06 23.32
C ALA A 45 -21.87 10.65 24.42
N LEU A 46 -21.60 9.56 25.15
CA LEU A 46 -22.39 9.17 26.33
C LEU A 46 -22.32 10.24 27.42
N ALA A 47 -21.13 10.80 27.70
CA ALA A 47 -21.00 11.88 28.66
C ALA A 47 -21.82 13.12 28.26
N ILE A 48 -21.79 13.49 26.97
CA ILE A 48 -22.61 14.58 26.44
C ILE A 48 -24.11 14.30 26.58
N ALA A 49 -24.55 13.08 26.26
CA ALA A 49 -25.97 12.70 26.32
C ALA A 49 -26.58 12.83 27.73
N PHE A 50 -25.78 12.59 28.78
CA PHE A 50 -26.20 12.74 30.17
C PHE A 50 -25.85 14.11 30.80
N THR A 51 -25.26 15.03 30.03
CA THR A 51 -24.95 16.38 30.53
C THR A 51 -26.21 17.24 30.57
N LYS A 52 -26.53 17.78 31.74
CA LYS A 52 -27.66 18.70 31.95
C LYS A 52 -27.21 20.17 31.86
N PRO A 53 -28.10 21.12 31.52
CA PRO A 53 -27.82 22.55 31.62
C PRO A 53 -27.34 22.99 33.01
N SER A 54 -27.88 22.39 34.09
CA SER A 54 -27.46 22.63 35.47
C SER A 54 -26.00 22.26 35.71
N TYR A 55 -25.50 21.17 35.09
CA TYR A 55 -24.11 20.76 35.20
C TYR A 55 -23.19 21.79 34.55
N ILE A 56 -23.58 22.29 33.37
CA ILE A 56 -22.84 23.33 32.65
C ILE A 56 -22.78 24.62 33.47
N GLN A 57 -23.93 25.04 34.03
CA GLN A 57 -23.99 26.22 34.88
C GLN A 57 -23.11 26.07 36.13
N TYR A 58 -23.15 24.92 36.80
CA TYR A 58 -22.29 24.65 37.94
C TYR A 58 -20.80 24.71 37.57
N LEU A 59 -20.40 24.00 36.51
CA LEU A 59 -19.00 23.93 36.08
C LEU A 59 -18.45 25.30 35.65
N ASN A 60 -19.24 26.11 34.96
CA ASN A 60 -18.83 27.45 34.53
C ASN A 60 -18.59 28.42 35.69
N ASN A 61 -19.22 28.20 36.85
CA ASN A 61 -19.11 29.09 38.02
C ASN A 61 -18.23 28.50 39.15
N LEU A 62 -17.60 27.33 38.95
CA LEU A 62 -16.74 26.65 39.94
C LEU A 62 -15.63 27.56 40.49
N ASN A 63 -15.02 28.36 39.62
CA ASN A 63 -13.91 29.27 39.97
C ASN A 63 -14.38 30.70 40.32
N ALA A 64 -15.66 31.02 40.15
CA ALA A 64 -16.25 32.34 40.34
C ALA A 64 -17.23 32.40 41.54
N ARG A 65 -17.05 31.50 42.51
CA ARG A 65 -17.98 31.24 43.64
C ARG A 65 -18.29 32.46 44.52
N SER A 66 -17.55 33.56 44.44
CA SER A 66 -17.72 34.73 45.31
C SER A 66 -18.99 35.57 45.05
N ASN A 67 -19.61 35.50 43.87
CA ASN A 67 -20.71 36.43 43.48
C ASN A 67 -22.07 35.79 43.14
N LYS A 68 -22.21 34.45 43.17
CA LYS A 68 -23.45 33.73 42.73
C LYS A 68 -23.84 32.56 43.65
N GLY A 69 -23.51 32.65 44.93
CA GLY A 69 -23.58 31.57 45.92
C GLY A 69 -24.86 30.74 45.84
N ASP A 70 -26.02 31.35 46.07
CA ASP A 70 -27.26 30.60 46.34
C ASP A 70 -27.70 29.67 45.19
N SER A 71 -27.65 30.16 43.95
CA SER A 71 -28.03 29.35 42.78
C SER A 71 -27.07 28.19 42.52
N ILE A 72 -25.78 28.38 42.80
CA ILE A 72 -24.74 27.36 42.61
C ILE A 72 -24.78 26.34 43.74
N TYR A 73 -25.01 26.77 44.99
CA TYR A 73 -25.23 25.88 46.13
C TYR A 73 -26.49 25.03 45.94
N ALA A 74 -27.57 25.60 45.42
CA ALA A 74 -28.78 24.84 45.11
C ALA A 74 -28.54 23.74 44.06
N ILE A 75 -27.75 24.05 43.01
CA ILE A 75 -27.35 23.04 42.02
C ILE A 75 -26.43 21.99 42.66
N GLU A 76 -25.46 22.41 43.48
CA GLU A 76 -24.54 21.49 44.19
C GLU A 76 -25.31 20.47 45.02
N ASN A 77 -26.23 20.94 45.87
CA ASN A 77 -27.02 20.08 46.75
C ASN A 77 -27.98 19.16 45.99
N LYS A 78 -28.46 19.58 44.81
CA LYS A 78 -29.42 18.80 44.01
C LYS A 78 -28.75 17.76 43.12
N GLU A 79 -27.65 18.14 42.49
CA GLU A 79 -27.05 17.40 41.37
C GLU A 79 -25.74 16.72 41.74
N LEU A 80 -25.17 17.00 42.92
CA LEU A 80 -23.93 16.41 43.39
C LEU A 80 -24.10 15.78 44.78
N HIS A 81 -23.18 14.87 45.11
CA HIS A 81 -23.00 14.31 46.44
C HIS A 81 -21.51 14.20 46.77
N TYR A 82 -21.20 14.07 48.07
CA TYR A 82 -19.85 13.79 48.53
C TYR A 82 -19.57 12.29 48.52
N GLU A 83 -18.49 11.89 47.88
CA GLU A 83 -17.98 10.51 47.87
C GLU A 83 -16.45 10.57 48.00
N GLU A 84 -15.89 9.89 49.02
CA GLU A 84 -14.44 9.83 49.29
C GLU A 84 -13.77 11.21 49.39
N GLY A 85 -14.44 12.17 50.04
CA GLY A 85 -13.93 13.54 50.20
C GLY A 85 -13.95 14.37 48.91
N LYS A 86 -14.64 13.92 47.85
CA LYS A 86 -14.78 14.64 46.58
C LYS A 86 -16.26 14.81 46.22
N LEU A 87 -16.59 15.99 45.70
CA LEU A 87 -17.89 16.26 45.08
C LEU A 87 -17.98 15.54 43.74
N ARG A 88 -19.08 14.80 43.53
CA ARG A 88 -19.35 14.05 42.30
C ARG A 88 -20.78 14.28 41.84
N PHE A 89 -20.98 14.33 40.52
CA PHE A 89 -22.31 14.39 39.95
C PHE A 89 -23.10 13.11 40.22
N ASN A 90 -24.39 13.28 40.53
CA ASN A 90 -25.34 12.19 40.64
C ASN A 90 -25.45 11.47 39.30
N ALA A 91 -25.14 10.18 39.28
CA ALA A 91 -25.20 9.37 38.07
C ALA A 91 -26.66 9.19 37.61
N PRO A 92 -26.91 9.12 36.29
CA PRO A 92 -28.28 8.98 35.75
C PRO A 92 -28.92 7.62 36.11
N ILE A 93 -28.09 6.60 36.31
CA ILE A 93 -28.40 5.25 36.81
C ILE A 93 -27.27 4.82 37.74
N PRO A 94 -27.43 3.76 38.56
CA PRO A 94 -26.36 3.28 39.44
C PRO A 94 -25.01 3.14 38.71
N VAL A 95 -23.93 3.67 39.28
CA VAL A 95 -22.62 3.80 38.60
C VAL A 95 -22.09 2.45 38.09
N ASN A 96 -22.29 1.38 38.87
CA ASN A 96 -21.86 0.04 38.49
C ASN A 96 -22.65 -0.50 37.29
N GLU A 97 -23.96 -0.25 37.25
CA GLU A 97 -24.83 -0.61 36.12
C GLU A 97 -24.46 0.22 34.88
N PHE A 98 -24.27 1.53 35.04
CA PHE A 98 -23.79 2.39 33.96
C PHE A 98 -22.48 1.90 33.36
N ARG A 99 -21.51 1.54 34.22
CA ARG A 99 -20.21 1.01 33.78
C ARG A 99 -20.38 -0.32 33.04
N ALA A 100 -21.23 -1.22 33.55
CA ALA A 100 -21.50 -2.52 32.93
C ALA A 100 -22.14 -2.36 31.54
N GLU A 101 -23.19 -1.54 31.43
CA GLU A 101 -23.89 -1.30 30.16
C GLU A 101 -23.01 -0.56 29.15
N ALA A 102 -22.28 0.48 29.58
CA ALA A 102 -21.32 1.16 28.72
C ALA A 102 -20.25 0.18 28.22
N LYS A 103 -19.72 -0.70 29.08
CA LYS A 103 -18.73 -1.71 28.69
C LYS A 103 -19.32 -2.70 27.68
N ARG A 104 -20.56 -3.17 27.89
CA ARG A 104 -21.26 -4.08 26.98
C ARG A 104 -21.43 -3.46 25.58
N HIS A 105 -21.98 -2.24 25.50
CA HIS A 105 -22.19 -1.54 24.24
C HIS A 105 -20.88 -1.16 23.54
N LEU A 106 -19.86 -0.69 24.27
CA LEU A 106 -18.55 -0.38 23.70
C LEU A 106 -17.79 -1.64 23.23
N SER A 107 -18.13 -2.82 23.72
CA SER A 107 -17.53 -4.08 23.24
C SER A 107 -18.15 -4.54 21.92
N ALA A 108 -19.43 -4.25 21.69
CA ALA A 108 -20.17 -4.61 20.48
C ALA A 108 -20.15 -3.50 19.40
N ILE A 109 -19.48 -2.37 19.63
CA ILE A 109 -19.49 -1.27 18.67
C ILE A 109 -18.65 -1.61 17.43
N LEU A 110 -19.18 -1.25 16.25
CA LEU A 110 -18.45 -1.27 15.00
C LEU A 110 -18.23 0.17 14.50
N VAL A 111 -16.98 0.59 14.52
CA VAL A 111 -16.53 1.91 14.02
C VAL A 111 -16.45 1.92 12.49
N SER A 112 -17.27 2.76 11.86
CA SER A 112 -17.24 3.02 10.42
C SER A 112 -16.42 4.26 10.08
N ILE A 113 -15.58 4.14 9.05
CA ILE A 113 -14.77 5.21 8.48
C ILE A 113 -15.17 5.34 7.01
N LYS A 114 -15.50 6.56 6.61
CA LYS A 114 -15.98 6.85 5.26
C LYS A 114 -14.95 6.44 4.20
N ALA A 115 -15.36 5.54 3.31
CA ALA A 115 -14.59 5.18 2.12
C ALA A 115 -14.59 6.33 1.08
N LYS A 116 -13.44 6.58 0.46
CA LYS A 116 -13.28 7.62 -0.57
C LYS A 116 -13.55 7.06 -1.97
N ASN A 117 -14.81 6.76 -2.27
CA ASN A 117 -15.19 6.07 -3.52
C ASN A 117 -15.38 7.01 -4.74
N LYS A 118 -15.44 8.33 -4.54
CA LYS A 118 -15.70 9.28 -5.63
C LYS A 118 -14.43 9.56 -6.44
N VAL A 119 -14.41 9.09 -7.69
CA VAL A 119 -13.30 9.32 -8.64
C VAL A 119 -13.30 10.73 -9.25
N MET A 120 -14.47 11.21 -9.70
CA MET A 120 -14.63 12.53 -10.32
C MET A 120 -15.91 13.22 -9.85
N THR A 121 -15.89 14.55 -9.87
CA THR A 121 -17.04 15.44 -9.69
C THR A 121 -17.32 16.24 -10.95
N GLN A 122 -18.58 16.59 -11.19
CA GLN A 122 -18.96 17.52 -12.26
C GLN A 122 -18.73 18.96 -11.78
N ASN A 123 -18.06 19.75 -12.61
CA ASN A 123 -17.86 21.18 -12.43
C ASN A 123 -18.33 21.91 -13.70
N VAL A 124 -18.75 23.17 -13.55
CA VAL A 124 -19.15 24.01 -14.68
C VAL A 124 -18.07 25.03 -14.95
N ASN A 125 -17.31 24.82 -16.02
CA ASN A 125 -16.32 25.79 -16.49
C ASN A 125 -17.02 26.92 -17.24
N LYS A 126 -16.72 28.17 -16.86
CA LYS A 126 -17.24 29.38 -17.49
C LYS A 126 -16.13 30.04 -18.28
N ILE A 127 -16.28 30.11 -19.59
CA ILE A 127 -15.30 30.72 -20.50
C ILE A 127 -15.90 32.03 -21.02
N LYS A 128 -15.23 33.14 -20.75
CA LYS A 128 -15.63 34.46 -21.27
C LYS A 128 -15.10 34.59 -22.70
N THR A 129 -15.99 34.87 -23.63
CA THR A 129 -15.68 35.11 -25.05
C THR A 129 -16.20 36.48 -25.48
N LYS A 130 -15.83 36.93 -26.68
CA LYS A 130 -16.38 38.17 -27.28
C LYS A 130 -17.90 38.12 -27.48
N HIS A 131 -18.49 36.92 -27.58
CA HIS A 131 -19.92 36.69 -27.80
C HIS A 131 -20.69 36.30 -26.53
N GLY A 132 -20.06 36.42 -25.35
CA GLY A 132 -20.68 36.10 -24.06
C GLY A 132 -19.99 34.96 -23.30
N ILE A 133 -20.70 34.38 -22.33
CA ILE A 133 -20.18 33.35 -21.42
C ILE A 133 -20.60 31.97 -21.90
N ILE A 134 -19.63 31.14 -22.28
CA ILE A 134 -19.84 29.72 -22.57
C ILE A 134 -19.73 28.94 -21.26
N LYS A 135 -20.75 28.15 -20.94
CA LYS A 135 -20.74 27.21 -19.80
C LYS A 135 -20.52 25.80 -20.32
N LYS A 136 -19.49 25.10 -19.83
CA LYS A 136 -19.19 23.72 -20.18
C LYS A 136 -19.13 22.85 -18.93
N ILE A 137 -19.94 21.79 -18.87
CA ILE A 137 -19.82 20.78 -17.81
C ILE A 137 -18.56 19.96 -18.09
N GLN A 138 -17.69 19.85 -17.10
CA GLN A 138 -16.46 19.09 -17.18
C GLN A 138 -16.29 18.24 -15.92
N LEU A 139 -15.76 17.03 -16.10
CA LEU A 139 -15.41 16.16 -14.99
C LEU A 139 -14.03 16.56 -14.42
N THR A 140 -13.95 16.70 -13.11
CA THR A 140 -12.71 16.99 -12.38
C THR A 140 -12.35 15.80 -11.50
N PRO A 141 -11.14 15.21 -11.66
CA PRO A 141 -10.63 14.18 -10.76
C PRO A 141 -10.58 14.65 -9.30
N ARG A 142 -10.89 13.74 -8.37
CA ARG A 142 -10.89 13.98 -6.92
C ARG A 142 -9.59 13.63 -6.21
N GLY A 143 -8.50 13.52 -6.97
CA GLY A 143 -7.17 13.19 -6.47
C GLY A 143 -6.09 13.38 -7.52
N PRO A 144 -4.81 13.35 -7.13
CA PRO A 144 -3.70 13.36 -8.08
C PRO A 144 -3.75 12.09 -8.94
N LEU A 145 -3.61 12.27 -10.24
CA LEU A 145 -3.58 11.17 -11.22
C LEU A 145 -2.21 10.48 -11.24
N HIS A 146 -1.14 11.23 -11.02
CA HIS A 146 0.23 10.74 -10.96
C HIS A 146 1.12 11.67 -10.14
N ASN A 147 2.33 11.21 -9.83
CA ASN A 147 3.37 12.02 -9.21
C ASN A 147 3.83 13.15 -10.15
N GLU A 148 4.28 14.25 -9.57
CA GLU A 148 4.74 15.44 -10.31
C GLU A 148 6.03 15.19 -11.11
N THR A 149 6.80 14.16 -10.76
CA THR A 149 8.05 13.84 -11.45
C THR A 149 7.76 13.20 -12.81
N ILE A 150 8.23 13.85 -13.87
CA ILE A 150 8.23 13.32 -15.22
C ILE A 150 9.59 12.65 -15.47
N TYR A 151 9.54 11.39 -15.87
CA TYR A 151 10.71 10.57 -16.18
C TYR A 151 10.95 10.49 -17.69
N GLY A 152 12.23 10.46 -18.06
CA GLY A 152 12.64 9.91 -19.34
C GLY A 152 12.72 8.39 -19.28
N THR A 153 12.84 7.73 -20.42
CA THR A 153 13.01 6.27 -20.50
C THR A 153 14.33 5.95 -21.19
N LYS A 154 15.02 4.95 -20.66
CA LYS A 154 16.22 4.36 -21.24
C LYS A 154 16.06 2.85 -21.31
N MET A 155 16.81 2.23 -22.22
CA MET A 155 16.89 0.77 -22.31
C MET A 155 18.15 0.28 -21.61
N ARG A 156 18.05 -0.83 -20.89
CA ARG A 156 19.21 -1.54 -20.34
C ARG A 156 19.12 -3.04 -20.59
N PRO A 157 20.28 -3.72 -20.78
CA PRO A 157 20.29 -5.16 -20.88
C PRO A 157 20.17 -5.80 -19.49
N ILE A 158 19.16 -6.66 -19.30
CA ILE A 158 19.13 -7.64 -18.23
C ILE A 158 19.90 -8.87 -18.72
N ILE A 159 20.98 -9.17 -18.01
CA ILE A 159 21.81 -10.32 -18.28
C ILE A 159 21.46 -11.42 -17.28
N LYS A 160 21.07 -12.60 -17.77
CA LYS A 160 20.84 -13.79 -16.92
C LYS A 160 21.66 -14.96 -17.44
N MET A 161 22.24 -15.72 -16.51
CA MET A 161 22.85 -17.02 -16.80
C MET A 161 21.78 -18.09 -16.67
N VAL A 162 21.47 -18.78 -17.78
CA VAL A 162 20.45 -19.82 -17.83
C VAL A 162 21.12 -21.17 -18.03
N LYS A 163 20.70 -22.17 -17.25
CA LYS A 163 21.19 -23.54 -17.38
C LYS A 163 20.62 -24.20 -18.62
N VAL A 164 21.47 -24.86 -19.40
CA VAL A 164 21.04 -25.74 -20.49
C VAL A 164 20.43 -27.01 -19.88
N GLY A 165 19.14 -27.22 -20.09
CA GLY A 165 18.41 -28.33 -19.46
C GLY A 165 16.92 -28.33 -19.78
N ALA A 166 16.15 -29.04 -18.94
CA ALA A 166 14.72 -29.31 -19.14
C ALA A 166 13.82 -28.08 -19.37
N ALA A 167 14.19 -26.91 -18.83
CA ALA A 167 13.40 -25.69 -18.88
C ALA A 167 13.83 -24.72 -20.01
N LEU A 168 14.83 -25.10 -20.83
CA LEU A 168 15.35 -24.24 -21.88
C LEU A 168 14.50 -24.35 -23.15
N ASP A 169 13.41 -23.58 -23.20
CA ASP A 169 12.51 -23.50 -24.35
C ASP A 169 13.07 -22.62 -25.49
N GLU A 170 12.41 -22.71 -26.65
CA GLU A 170 12.78 -21.94 -27.85
C GLU A 170 12.80 -20.42 -27.59
N ALA A 171 11.80 -19.91 -26.86
CA ALA A 171 11.71 -18.50 -26.50
C ALA A 171 12.92 -18.03 -25.67
N THR A 172 13.43 -18.87 -24.77
CA THR A 172 14.62 -18.58 -23.97
C THR A 172 15.90 -18.70 -24.78
N ILE A 173 16.00 -19.68 -25.70
CA ILE A 173 17.15 -19.83 -26.59
C ILE A 173 17.28 -18.60 -27.51
N ASN A 174 16.17 -18.07 -28.01
CA ASN A 174 16.18 -16.86 -28.85
C ASN A 174 16.76 -15.62 -28.14
N LYS A 175 16.78 -15.62 -26.80
CA LYS A 175 17.38 -14.55 -25.98
C LYS A 175 18.88 -14.75 -25.73
N VAL A 176 19.48 -15.85 -26.18
CA VAL A 176 20.91 -16.11 -26.03
C VAL A 176 21.71 -15.10 -26.86
N ASN A 177 22.67 -14.44 -26.20
CA ASN A 177 23.44 -13.34 -26.78
C ASN A 177 24.40 -13.78 -27.90
N SER A 178 24.95 -14.99 -27.80
CA SER A 178 25.87 -15.54 -28.80
C SER A 178 25.09 -16.18 -29.95
N PRO A 179 25.20 -15.68 -31.20
CA PRO A 179 24.51 -16.26 -32.34
C PRO A 179 24.87 -17.73 -32.57
N ALA A 180 26.16 -18.07 -32.51
CA ALA A 180 26.62 -19.45 -32.70
C ALA A 180 26.06 -20.42 -31.65
N ILE A 181 26.01 -20.01 -30.37
CA ILE A 181 25.43 -20.84 -29.31
C ILE A 181 23.92 -20.97 -29.50
N ARG A 182 23.24 -19.86 -29.86
CA ARG A 182 21.80 -19.85 -30.12
C ARG A 182 21.42 -20.81 -31.25
N GLU A 183 22.11 -20.73 -32.39
CA GLU A 183 21.88 -21.61 -33.54
C GLU A 183 22.14 -23.09 -33.20
N ALA A 184 23.22 -23.38 -32.48
CA ALA A 184 23.55 -24.75 -32.08
C ALA A 184 22.49 -25.33 -31.11
N LEU A 185 21.98 -24.52 -30.18
CA LEU A 185 20.90 -24.91 -29.28
C LEU A 185 19.57 -25.10 -30.00
N LEU A 186 19.19 -24.20 -30.91
CA LEU A 186 17.96 -24.33 -31.72
C LEU A 186 18.01 -25.58 -32.60
N LYS A 187 19.15 -25.86 -33.23
CA LYS A 187 19.35 -27.07 -34.02
C LYS A 187 19.11 -28.32 -33.17
N ARG A 188 19.77 -28.41 -32.00
CA ARG A 188 19.57 -29.54 -31.08
C ARG A 188 18.14 -29.61 -30.57
N LEU A 189 17.47 -28.49 -30.30
CA LEU A 189 16.07 -28.50 -29.86
C LEU A 189 15.14 -29.05 -30.96
N ASN A 190 15.39 -28.68 -32.22
CA ASN A 190 14.62 -29.13 -33.38
C ASN A 190 14.82 -30.62 -33.68
N GLU A 191 16.03 -31.16 -33.50
CA GLU A 191 16.32 -32.61 -33.60
C GLU A 191 15.45 -33.45 -32.65
N TYR A 192 14.92 -32.85 -31.58
CA TYR A 192 14.05 -33.50 -30.59
C TYR A 192 12.64 -32.91 -30.58
N SER A 193 12.17 -32.42 -31.74
CA SER A 193 10.80 -31.93 -31.95
C SER A 193 10.36 -30.85 -30.94
N GLY A 194 11.27 -29.95 -30.57
CA GLY A 194 10.95 -28.86 -29.63
C GLY A 194 10.93 -29.26 -28.16
N ASN A 195 11.23 -30.53 -27.82
CA ASN A 195 11.14 -31.00 -26.43
C ASN A 195 12.46 -30.79 -25.67
N ALA A 196 12.56 -29.69 -24.92
CA ALA A 196 13.74 -29.34 -24.13
C ALA A 196 14.17 -30.42 -23.12
N LYS A 197 13.20 -31.12 -22.49
CA LYS A 197 13.51 -32.25 -21.59
C LYS A 197 14.26 -33.35 -22.33
N LYS A 198 13.86 -33.71 -23.55
CA LYS A 198 14.56 -34.73 -24.36
C LYS A 198 15.87 -34.20 -24.94
N ALA A 199 15.90 -32.95 -25.40
CA ALA A 199 17.02 -32.34 -26.09
C ALA A 199 18.26 -32.09 -25.20
N PHE A 200 18.04 -31.83 -23.91
CA PHE A 200 19.10 -31.32 -23.01
C PHE A 200 19.24 -32.09 -21.69
N THR A 201 18.58 -33.25 -21.52
CA THR A 201 18.70 -34.06 -20.29
C THR A 201 18.99 -35.53 -20.58
N GLY A 202 19.21 -36.32 -19.53
CA GLY A 202 19.47 -37.75 -19.63
C GLY A 202 20.74 -38.05 -20.43
N LYS A 203 20.58 -38.73 -21.57
CA LYS A 203 21.70 -39.05 -22.49
C LYS A 203 22.22 -37.81 -23.25
N ASN A 204 21.42 -36.75 -23.33
CA ASN A 204 21.73 -35.53 -24.08
C ASN A 204 22.21 -34.37 -23.19
N ILE A 205 22.57 -34.65 -21.94
CA ILE A 205 23.22 -33.66 -21.08
C ILE A 205 24.59 -33.30 -21.69
N LEU A 206 25.02 -32.03 -21.57
CA LEU A 206 26.20 -31.52 -22.28
C LEU A 206 27.50 -32.23 -21.90
N GLU A 207 27.59 -32.80 -20.70
CA GLU A 207 28.75 -33.59 -20.26
C GLU A 207 28.84 -34.94 -20.99
N LYS A 208 27.70 -35.52 -21.40
CA LYS A 208 27.65 -36.84 -22.08
C LYS A 208 27.54 -36.72 -23.60
N ASN A 209 26.83 -35.70 -24.08
CA ASN A 209 26.63 -35.42 -25.50
C ASN A 209 26.83 -33.91 -25.76
N PRO A 210 28.10 -33.44 -25.82
CA PRO A 210 28.40 -32.04 -26.02
C PRO A 210 27.87 -31.51 -27.36
N ILE A 211 27.49 -30.23 -27.37
CA ILE A 211 27.17 -29.51 -28.60
C ILE A 211 28.40 -28.72 -28.99
N TYR A 212 29.02 -29.06 -30.13
CA TYR A 212 30.22 -28.41 -30.64
C TYR A 212 29.87 -27.17 -31.46
N LEU A 213 30.66 -26.10 -31.29
CA LEU A 213 30.50 -24.81 -31.96
C LEU A 213 31.39 -24.66 -33.19
N ASN A 214 32.33 -25.59 -33.40
CA ASN A 214 33.26 -25.59 -34.52
C ASN A 214 33.53 -27.01 -35.04
N ALA A 215 34.01 -27.10 -36.27
CA ALA A 215 34.28 -28.37 -36.95
C ALA A 215 35.38 -29.18 -36.26
N GLU A 216 36.38 -28.52 -35.69
CA GLU A 216 37.51 -29.14 -35.00
C GLU A 216 37.13 -29.69 -33.60
N ARG A 217 35.87 -29.51 -33.17
CA ARG A 217 35.33 -29.98 -31.89
C ARG A 217 36.09 -29.50 -30.65
N THR A 218 36.78 -28.37 -30.75
CA THR A 218 37.55 -27.78 -29.63
C THR A 218 36.74 -26.82 -28.78
N LYS A 219 35.59 -26.31 -29.26
CA LYS A 219 34.69 -25.41 -28.53
C LYS A 219 33.31 -26.02 -28.40
N THR A 220 32.75 -26.01 -27.19
CA THR A 220 31.42 -26.55 -26.89
C THR A 220 30.51 -25.47 -26.30
N VAL A 221 29.19 -25.71 -26.38
CA VAL A 221 28.20 -24.93 -25.66
C VAL A 221 28.43 -25.10 -24.14
N PRO A 222 28.55 -24.02 -23.37
CA PRO A 222 28.71 -24.10 -21.92
C PRO A 222 27.42 -24.54 -21.22
N ALA A 223 27.55 -25.14 -20.03
CA ALA A 223 26.41 -25.54 -19.20
C ALA A 223 25.48 -24.39 -18.78
N LEU A 224 26.04 -23.17 -18.69
CA LEU A 224 25.31 -21.94 -18.45
C LEU A 224 25.49 -20.99 -19.63
N VAL A 225 24.38 -20.58 -20.24
CA VAL A 225 24.37 -19.64 -21.37
C VAL A 225 23.88 -18.27 -20.95
N LYS A 226 24.50 -17.24 -21.53
CA LYS A 226 24.16 -15.84 -21.27
C LYS A 226 22.98 -15.43 -22.13
N THR A 227 21.87 -15.13 -21.49
CA THR A 227 20.70 -14.50 -22.13
C THR A 227 20.72 -12.99 -21.90
N VAL A 228 20.29 -12.24 -22.90
CA VAL A 228 20.15 -10.77 -22.84
C VAL A 228 18.71 -10.43 -23.19
N GLU A 229 18.02 -9.83 -22.23
CA GLU A 229 16.73 -9.20 -22.43
C GLU A 229 16.92 -7.69 -22.30
N TRP A 230 16.14 -6.90 -23.02
CA TRP A 230 16.16 -5.45 -22.84
C TRP A 230 14.93 -5.03 -22.05
N GLU A 231 15.15 -4.23 -21.02
CA GLU A 231 14.05 -3.58 -20.30
C GLU A 231 14.16 -2.06 -20.38
N SER A 232 13.00 -1.43 -20.40
CA SER A 232 12.87 0.00 -20.18
C SER A 232 13.03 0.29 -18.69
N PHE A 233 13.76 1.35 -18.36
CA PHE A 233 13.82 1.88 -17.00
C PHE A 233 13.77 3.41 -17.02
N HIS A 234 13.38 3.98 -15.89
CA HIS A 234 13.05 5.40 -15.75
C HIS A 234 14.04 6.11 -14.83
N PRO A 235 15.20 6.57 -15.32
CA PRO A 235 16.18 7.25 -14.48
C PRO A 235 15.68 8.61 -14.01
N THR A 236 16.17 9.05 -12.84
CA THR A 236 15.96 10.41 -12.34
C THR A 236 17.29 11.08 -11.99
N ARG A 237 17.34 12.41 -12.08
CA ARG A 237 18.54 13.20 -11.80
C ARG A 237 18.53 13.65 -10.34
N LYS A 238 19.44 13.13 -9.53
CA LYS A 238 19.64 13.59 -8.14
C LYS A 238 20.85 14.51 -8.02
N LEU A 239 20.78 15.43 -7.06
CA LEU A 239 21.92 16.21 -6.62
C LEU A 239 22.95 15.27 -5.99
N ILE A 240 24.23 15.63 -6.11
CA ILE A 240 25.29 14.97 -5.34
C ILE A 240 25.31 15.65 -3.98
N ASP A 241 24.79 14.95 -2.97
CA ASP A 241 24.75 15.39 -1.58
C ASP A 241 24.94 14.19 -0.64
N LYS A 242 24.95 14.46 0.66
CA LYS A 242 25.11 13.43 1.71
C LYS A 242 24.08 12.29 1.67
N ASP A 243 22.93 12.50 1.03
CA ASP A 243 21.82 11.55 0.98
C ASP A 243 21.80 10.75 -0.36
N LEU A 244 22.78 11.00 -1.24
CA LEU A 244 22.94 10.27 -2.49
C LEU A 244 23.40 8.82 -2.22
N ASN A 245 22.58 7.86 -2.66
CA ASN A 245 23.00 6.47 -2.73
C ASN A 245 23.84 6.24 -4.01
N VAL A 246 25.17 6.21 -3.85
CA VAL A 246 26.13 6.06 -4.96
C VAL A 246 25.96 4.72 -5.71
N ASP A 247 25.58 3.64 -5.04
CA ASP A 247 25.40 2.33 -5.70
C ASP A 247 24.24 2.32 -6.71
N LYS A 248 23.31 3.27 -6.62
CA LYS A 248 22.20 3.41 -7.57
C LYS A 248 22.52 4.30 -8.78
N VAL A 249 23.72 4.87 -8.87
CA VAL A 249 24.13 5.76 -9.97
C VAL A 249 24.28 4.96 -11.26
N VAL A 250 23.47 5.28 -12.28
CA VAL A 250 23.35 4.49 -13.53
C VAL A 250 24.69 4.38 -14.27
N ASP A 251 25.44 5.48 -14.36
CA ASP A 251 26.71 5.51 -15.06
C ASP A 251 27.82 4.90 -14.20
N LYS A 252 28.46 3.83 -14.69
CA LYS A 252 29.50 3.10 -13.95
C LYS A 252 30.76 3.94 -13.74
N GLY A 253 31.15 4.77 -14.71
CA GLY A 253 32.33 5.62 -14.60
C GLY A 253 32.14 6.69 -13.53
N ILE A 254 31.01 7.40 -13.59
CA ILE A 254 30.64 8.39 -12.56
C ILE A 254 30.50 7.71 -11.19
N ARG A 255 29.90 6.53 -11.12
CA ARG A 255 29.78 5.77 -9.88
C ARG A 255 31.14 5.50 -9.26
N ASN A 256 32.12 5.07 -10.05
CA ASN A 256 33.48 4.81 -9.57
C ASN A 256 34.16 6.09 -9.07
N ILE A 257 34.01 7.22 -9.79
CA ILE A 257 34.53 8.53 -9.35
C ILE A 257 33.94 8.92 -7.99
N LEU A 258 32.63 8.74 -7.80
CA LEU A 258 31.97 9.06 -6.53
C LEU A 258 32.37 8.11 -5.40
N LYS A 259 32.64 6.83 -5.68
CA LYS A 259 33.16 5.87 -4.69
C LYS A 259 34.56 6.22 -4.24
N ALA A 260 35.45 6.55 -5.18
CA ALA A 260 36.80 7.02 -4.86
C ALA A 260 36.75 8.28 -3.97
N ARG A 261 35.89 9.25 -4.30
CA ARG A 261 35.67 10.44 -3.46
C ARG A 261 35.10 10.10 -2.09
N LEU A 262 34.28 9.06 -1.93
CA LEU A 262 33.84 8.63 -0.60
C LEU A 262 34.98 7.98 0.19
N GLU A 263 35.79 7.16 -0.46
CA GLU A 263 36.96 6.51 0.15
C GLU A 263 37.99 7.54 0.66
N GLU A 264 38.24 8.62 -0.10
CA GLU A 264 39.08 9.76 0.33
C GLU A 264 38.63 10.37 1.67
N PHE A 265 37.34 10.26 1.99
CA PHE A 265 36.72 10.80 3.21
C PHE A 265 36.30 9.69 4.19
N ASN A 266 36.92 8.50 4.11
CA ASN A 266 36.64 7.35 4.98
C ASN A 266 35.16 6.93 5.00
N GLY A 267 34.46 7.10 3.88
CA GLY A 267 33.04 6.77 3.73
C GLY A 267 32.07 7.83 4.29
N ASP A 268 32.56 8.97 4.80
CA ASP A 268 31.70 10.03 5.32
C ASP A 268 31.13 10.91 4.19
N ALA A 269 29.93 10.55 3.72
CA ALA A 269 29.22 11.27 2.66
C ALA A 269 28.92 12.74 3.00
N LYS A 270 28.79 13.09 4.30
CA LYS A 270 28.56 14.49 4.68
C LYS A 270 29.80 15.32 4.35
N LYS A 271 30.99 14.80 4.59
CA LYS A 271 32.24 15.50 4.28
C LYS A 271 32.56 15.45 2.80
N ALA A 272 32.42 14.27 2.18
CA ALA A 272 32.75 14.05 0.78
C ALA A 272 31.97 14.97 -0.19
N PHE A 273 30.74 15.37 0.18
CA PHE A 273 29.81 16.08 -0.71
C PHE A 273 29.31 17.46 -0.20
N SER A 274 29.85 18.02 0.88
CA SER A 274 29.38 19.30 1.45
C SER A 274 30.00 20.55 0.83
N ASN A 275 31.15 20.46 0.15
CA ASN A 275 31.88 21.61 -0.42
C ASN A 275 32.21 21.45 -1.91
N LEU A 276 31.19 21.21 -2.75
CA LEU A 276 31.38 20.94 -4.18
C LEU A 276 31.64 22.17 -5.05
N GLU A 277 31.48 23.40 -4.53
CA GLU A 277 31.82 24.62 -5.27
C GLU A 277 33.31 24.95 -5.15
N GLU A 278 33.92 24.78 -3.97
CA GLU A 278 35.37 24.99 -3.78
C GLU A 278 36.20 23.74 -4.08
N ASN A 279 35.64 22.54 -3.85
CA ASN A 279 36.25 21.25 -4.17
C ASN A 279 35.36 20.41 -5.09
N PRO A 280 35.23 20.79 -6.38
CA PRO A 280 34.35 20.10 -7.31
C PRO A 280 34.81 18.67 -7.60
N ILE A 281 33.83 17.81 -7.88
CA ILE A 281 34.06 16.48 -8.44
C ILE A 281 33.98 16.60 -9.95
N TYR A 282 35.06 16.31 -10.66
CA TYR A 282 35.11 16.43 -12.11
C TYR A 282 34.77 15.10 -12.80
N LEU A 283 33.98 15.18 -13.87
CA LEU A 283 33.86 14.09 -14.85
C LEU A 283 35.10 14.06 -15.75
N ASP A 284 35.56 15.25 -16.14
CA ASP A 284 36.76 15.48 -16.93
C ASP A 284 37.44 16.72 -16.35
N GLN A 285 38.59 16.49 -15.70
CA GLN A 285 39.34 17.55 -15.02
C GLN A 285 40.01 18.49 -16.02
N THR A 286 40.47 17.98 -17.17
CA THR A 286 41.09 18.77 -18.23
C THR A 286 40.11 19.76 -18.85
N LYS A 287 38.86 19.34 -19.06
CA LYS A 287 37.78 20.19 -19.59
C LYS A 287 37.00 20.93 -18.50
N LYS A 288 37.38 20.77 -17.23
CA LYS A 288 36.70 21.36 -16.06
C LYS A 288 35.19 21.07 -16.02
N ILE A 289 34.77 19.88 -16.46
CA ILE A 289 33.36 19.48 -16.45
C ILE A 289 33.01 18.95 -15.06
N ALA A 290 32.45 19.80 -14.21
CA ALA A 290 32.05 19.44 -12.86
C ALA A 290 30.73 18.66 -12.82
N LEU A 291 30.68 17.64 -11.98
CA LEU A 291 29.48 16.88 -11.67
C LEU A 291 28.70 17.58 -10.55
N LYS A 292 27.51 18.10 -10.89
CA LYS A 292 26.55 18.62 -9.89
C LYS A 292 25.42 17.64 -9.60
N ARG A 293 24.99 16.89 -10.63
CA ARG A 293 23.88 15.95 -10.55
C ARG A 293 24.24 14.65 -11.27
N VAL A 294 23.68 13.55 -10.81
CA VAL A 294 23.87 12.23 -11.39
C VAL A 294 22.54 11.56 -11.68
N SER A 295 22.54 10.68 -12.67
CA SER A 295 21.38 9.87 -13.00
C SER A 295 21.39 8.63 -12.10
N ILE A 296 20.33 8.42 -11.34
CA ILE A 296 20.12 7.21 -10.55
C ILE A 296 18.95 6.40 -11.12
N GLU A 297 18.90 5.12 -10.76
CA GLU A 297 17.69 4.33 -11.00
C GLU A 297 16.48 5.01 -10.33
N GLY A 298 15.44 5.27 -11.11
CA GLY A 298 14.20 5.88 -10.62
C GLY A 298 13.16 4.81 -10.27
N VAL A 299 11.96 4.98 -10.81
CA VAL A 299 10.80 4.17 -10.44
C VAL A 299 10.75 2.86 -11.22
N LEU A 300 10.25 1.80 -10.57
CA LEU A 300 10.09 0.47 -11.17
C LEU A 300 8.90 0.38 -12.13
N SER A 301 7.92 1.26 -11.97
CA SER A 301 6.71 1.29 -12.79
C SER A 301 6.38 2.75 -13.12
N ALA A 302 6.23 3.03 -14.41
CA ALA A 302 5.74 4.30 -14.92
C ALA A 302 4.95 4.06 -16.20
N ILE A 303 3.95 4.91 -16.45
CA ILE A 303 3.13 4.88 -17.65
C ILE A 303 3.51 6.06 -18.55
N PRO A 304 3.40 5.93 -19.88
CA PRO A 304 3.58 7.05 -20.78
C PRO A 304 2.46 8.07 -20.61
N LEU A 305 2.78 9.36 -20.68
CA LEU A 305 1.79 10.43 -20.57
C LEU A 305 1.18 10.78 -21.93
N HIS A 306 1.94 10.62 -23.02
CA HIS A 306 1.48 10.89 -24.38
C HIS A 306 2.33 10.23 -25.46
N THR A 307 1.85 10.29 -26.70
CA THR A 307 2.62 9.99 -27.91
C THR A 307 3.42 11.21 -28.34
N LEU A 308 4.71 11.05 -28.62
CA LEU A 308 5.56 12.11 -29.14
C LEU A 308 5.09 12.59 -30.51
N LYS A 309 5.22 13.90 -30.73
CA LYS A 309 4.89 14.58 -31.99
C LYS A 309 6.12 15.27 -32.54
N ASN A 310 6.23 15.32 -33.86
CA ASN A 310 7.26 16.10 -34.56
C ASN A 310 6.95 17.60 -34.50
N GLN A 311 7.83 18.43 -35.08
CA GLN A 311 7.67 19.89 -35.11
C GLN A 311 6.37 20.35 -35.81
N ALA A 312 5.80 19.54 -36.72
CA ALA A 312 4.53 19.81 -37.39
C ALA A 312 3.30 19.29 -36.60
N GLY A 313 3.49 18.76 -35.38
CA GLY A 313 2.41 18.23 -34.55
C GLY A 313 1.91 16.84 -34.96
N LYS A 314 2.57 16.16 -35.91
CA LYS A 314 2.21 14.78 -36.32
C LYS A 314 2.87 13.76 -35.40
N PRO A 315 2.19 12.65 -35.03
CA PRO A 315 2.79 11.59 -34.23
C PRO A 315 4.08 11.06 -34.86
N ILE A 316 5.09 10.83 -34.03
CA ILE A 316 6.33 10.16 -34.45
C ILE A 316 6.08 8.66 -34.42
N THR A 317 6.44 7.96 -35.48
CA THR A 317 6.30 6.51 -35.60
C THR A 317 7.66 5.84 -35.50
N GLY A 318 7.75 4.77 -34.70
CA GLY A 318 8.94 3.94 -34.56
C GLY A 318 9.19 3.06 -35.79
N LYS A 319 10.33 2.37 -35.81
CA LYS A 319 10.67 1.40 -36.87
C LYS A 319 9.68 0.23 -36.98
N ASP A 320 8.92 -0.01 -35.92
CA ASP A 320 7.89 -1.04 -35.80
C ASP A 320 6.51 -0.55 -36.25
N GLY A 321 6.39 0.68 -36.76
CA GLY A 321 5.11 1.25 -37.18
C GLY A 321 4.24 1.77 -36.03
N LYS A 322 4.71 1.72 -34.77
CA LYS A 322 3.93 2.18 -33.61
C LYS A 322 4.26 3.62 -33.21
N PRO A 323 3.33 4.37 -32.60
CA PRO A 323 3.62 5.69 -32.06
C PRO A 323 4.72 5.62 -30.99
N VAL A 324 5.68 6.54 -31.07
CA VAL A 324 6.70 6.68 -30.04
C VAL A 324 6.09 7.34 -28.82
N LEU A 325 6.29 6.74 -27.65
CA LEU A 325 5.74 7.22 -26.38
C LEU A 325 6.75 8.15 -25.68
N GLY A 326 6.23 9.15 -24.97
CA GLY A 326 7.02 10.19 -24.34
C GLY A 326 6.51 10.53 -22.94
N ASN A 327 7.45 11.04 -22.13
CA ASN A 327 7.24 11.53 -20.77
C ASN A 327 6.50 10.53 -19.87
N TYR A 328 7.24 9.84 -19.02
CA TYR A 328 6.69 8.78 -18.19
C TYR A 328 6.38 9.31 -16.80
N VAL A 329 5.32 8.80 -16.18
CA VAL A 329 4.89 9.22 -14.84
C VAL A 329 4.56 8.00 -13.98
N GLN A 330 4.84 8.09 -12.69
CA GLN A 330 4.41 7.08 -11.73
C GLN A 330 3.06 7.48 -11.14
N THR A 331 2.06 6.60 -11.20
CA THR A 331 0.71 6.91 -10.68
C THR A 331 0.68 6.96 -9.15
N SER A 332 1.35 6.03 -8.47
CA SER A 332 1.56 5.95 -7.00
C SER A 332 0.31 6.01 -6.12
N ASN A 333 -0.88 6.00 -6.72
CA ASN A 333 -2.16 6.11 -6.04
C ASN A 333 -3.11 5.06 -6.63
N ASN A 334 -3.30 3.95 -5.91
CA ASN A 334 -4.23 2.90 -6.31
C ASN A 334 -5.64 3.28 -5.88
N HIS A 335 -6.60 3.21 -6.81
CA HIS A 335 -8.01 3.40 -6.48
C HIS A 335 -8.57 2.16 -5.80
N HIS A 336 -8.30 0.98 -6.37
CA HIS A 336 -8.75 -0.30 -5.85
C HIS A 336 -7.89 -1.45 -6.36
N ILE A 337 -7.98 -2.60 -5.70
CA ILE A 337 -7.62 -3.90 -6.26
C ILE A 337 -8.91 -4.64 -6.57
N ALA A 338 -9.03 -5.23 -7.75
CA ALA A 338 -10.12 -6.11 -8.13
C ALA A 338 -9.65 -7.57 -8.08
N PHE A 339 -10.52 -8.47 -7.60
CA PHE A 339 -10.21 -9.89 -7.42
C PHE A 339 -11.11 -10.76 -8.29
N TYR A 340 -10.53 -11.83 -8.83
CA TYR A 340 -11.17 -12.74 -9.77
C TYR A 340 -10.75 -14.19 -9.47
N TYR A 341 -11.56 -15.17 -9.82
CA TYR A 341 -11.05 -16.53 -10.06
C TYR A 341 -10.69 -16.69 -11.53
N ASP A 342 -9.57 -17.36 -11.82
CA ASP A 342 -9.29 -17.86 -13.17
C ASP A 342 -10.05 -19.17 -13.46
N GLU A 343 -9.87 -19.70 -14.67
CA GLU A 343 -10.53 -20.93 -15.15
C GLU A 343 -10.20 -22.15 -14.26
N ASP A 344 -9.01 -22.18 -13.65
CA ASP A 344 -8.56 -23.24 -12.75
C ASP A 344 -9.05 -23.04 -11.30
N GLY A 345 -9.79 -21.97 -11.03
CA GLY A 345 -10.29 -21.62 -9.69
C GLY A 345 -9.26 -20.97 -8.78
N ASN A 346 -8.11 -20.52 -9.31
CA ASN A 346 -7.12 -19.79 -8.52
C ASN A 346 -7.49 -18.31 -8.40
N LEU A 347 -7.26 -17.76 -7.21
CA LEU A 347 -7.50 -16.33 -6.97
C LEU A 347 -6.46 -15.50 -7.73
N GLN A 348 -6.94 -14.49 -8.45
CA GLN A 348 -6.16 -13.50 -9.19
C GLN A 348 -6.54 -12.09 -8.74
N ASP A 349 -5.59 -11.17 -8.84
CA ASP A 349 -5.77 -9.77 -8.47
C ASP A 349 -5.31 -8.84 -9.59
N ASN A 350 -6.01 -7.71 -9.73
CA ASN A 350 -5.67 -6.63 -10.66
C ASN A 350 -5.69 -5.29 -9.95
N ALA A 351 -4.59 -4.55 -9.98
CA ALA A 351 -4.50 -3.23 -9.37
C ALA A 351 -4.92 -2.15 -10.35
N VAL A 352 -5.92 -1.36 -9.98
CA VAL A 352 -6.40 -0.24 -10.79
C VAL A 352 -5.97 1.07 -10.14
N SER A 353 -5.17 1.84 -10.87
CA SER A 353 -4.70 3.14 -10.41
C SER A 353 -5.83 4.18 -10.39
N PHE A 354 -5.67 5.25 -9.63
CA PHE A 354 -6.58 6.38 -9.67
C PHE A 354 -6.57 7.08 -11.04
N PHE A 355 -5.42 7.08 -11.72
CA PHE A 355 -5.30 7.52 -13.12
C PHE A 355 -6.26 6.75 -14.02
N GLU A 356 -6.17 5.42 -14.01
CA GLU A 356 -6.97 4.54 -14.85
C GLU A 356 -8.46 4.64 -14.50
N ALA A 357 -8.79 4.68 -13.20
CA ALA A 357 -10.17 4.88 -12.75
C ALA A 357 -10.76 6.21 -13.28
N ALA A 358 -9.96 7.28 -13.27
CA ALA A 358 -10.33 8.59 -13.79
C ALA A 358 -10.50 8.57 -15.32
N GLU A 359 -9.56 7.94 -16.04
CA GLU A 359 -9.62 7.78 -17.49
C GLU A 359 -10.89 7.04 -17.92
N ARG A 360 -11.15 5.85 -17.34
CA ARG A 360 -12.36 5.05 -17.61
C ARG A 360 -13.63 5.87 -17.38
N LYS A 361 -13.70 6.56 -16.23
CA LYS A 361 -14.86 7.41 -15.90
C LYS A 361 -15.04 8.57 -16.88
N SER A 362 -13.95 9.15 -17.40
CA SER A 362 -14.03 10.21 -18.42
C SER A 362 -14.56 9.73 -19.77
N GLN A 363 -14.37 8.44 -20.06
CA GLN A 363 -14.82 7.77 -21.29
C GLN A 363 -16.22 7.14 -21.16
N GLY A 364 -16.86 7.26 -19.98
CA GLY A 364 -18.14 6.61 -19.71
C GLY A 364 -18.04 5.10 -19.46
N ILE A 365 -16.84 4.59 -19.24
CA ILE A 365 -16.57 3.18 -18.94
C ILE A 365 -16.67 2.96 -17.43
N SER A 366 -17.16 1.78 -17.02
CA SER A 366 -17.18 1.39 -15.61
C SER A 366 -15.78 1.44 -14.98
N VAL A 367 -15.68 2.01 -13.78
CA VAL A 367 -14.42 2.07 -13.05
C VAL A 367 -13.94 0.67 -12.66
N ILE A 368 -14.87 -0.19 -12.27
CA ILE A 368 -14.60 -1.60 -11.94
C ILE A 368 -14.95 -2.41 -13.20
N ASP A 369 -13.94 -3.07 -13.75
CA ASP A 369 -14.14 -3.98 -14.89
C ASP A 369 -14.44 -5.38 -14.35
N LYS A 370 -15.73 -5.72 -14.30
CA LYS A 370 -16.21 -7.03 -13.86
C LYS A 370 -16.00 -8.12 -14.94
N ASP A 371 -15.69 -7.74 -16.18
CA ASP A 371 -15.51 -8.64 -17.33
C ASP A 371 -14.02 -8.86 -17.71
N TYR A 372 -13.09 -8.37 -16.88
CA TYR A 372 -11.66 -8.52 -17.10
C TYR A 372 -11.25 -10.00 -17.29
N ASN A 373 -10.66 -10.32 -18.45
CA ASN A 373 -10.29 -11.69 -18.87
C ASN A 373 -11.45 -12.71 -18.87
N ARG A 374 -12.70 -12.27 -18.98
CA ARG A 374 -13.86 -13.17 -19.03
C ARG A 374 -13.80 -14.16 -20.20
N ASP A 375 -13.19 -13.76 -21.31
CA ASP A 375 -12.88 -14.60 -22.48
C ASP A 375 -11.92 -15.76 -22.16
N LYS A 376 -11.13 -15.64 -21.08
CA LYS A 376 -10.22 -16.67 -20.56
C LYS A 376 -10.80 -17.42 -19.36
N GLY A 377 -12.13 -17.40 -19.19
CA GLY A 377 -12.82 -18.05 -18.09
C GLY A 377 -12.76 -17.33 -16.74
N TRP A 378 -12.25 -16.09 -16.68
CA TRP A 378 -12.14 -15.38 -15.40
C TRP A 378 -13.51 -14.90 -14.88
N ARG A 379 -13.69 -14.97 -13.56
CA ARG A 379 -14.92 -14.56 -12.86
C ARG A 379 -14.61 -13.56 -11.76
N PHE A 380 -15.19 -12.35 -11.86
CA PHE A 380 -15.09 -11.31 -10.83
C PHE A 380 -15.68 -11.74 -9.47
N LEU A 381 -15.05 -11.29 -8.39
CA LEU A 381 -15.44 -11.58 -7.01
C LEU A 381 -15.80 -10.32 -6.23
N PHE A 382 -14.79 -9.50 -5.93
CA PHE A 382 -14.95 -8.30 -5.11
C PHE A 382 -13.84 -7.30 -5.41
N THR A 383 -14.02 -6.09 -4.91
CA THR A 383 -12.98 -5.07 -4.89
C THR A 383 -12.48 -4.78 -3.48
N MET A 384 -11.26 -4.27 -3.38
CA MET A 384 -10.67 -3.82 -2.13
C MET A 384 -10.18 -2.38 -2.29
N LYS A 385 -10.84 -1.47 -1.56
CA LYS A 385 -10.54 -0.03 -1.51
C LYS A 385 -10.18 0.39 -0.09
N GLN A 386 -9.43 1.49 0.03
CA GLN A 386 -9.10 2.06 1.33
C GLN A 386 -10.38 2.37 2.14
N ASN A 387 -10.38 1.94 3.41
CA ASN A 387 -11.48 2.01 4.37
C ASN A 387 -12.70 1.11 4.06
N GLU A 388 -12.63 0.19 3.11
CA GLU A 388 -13.57 -0.94 3.07
C GLU A 388 -13.23 -1.95 4.16
N TYR A 389 -14.22 -2.73 4.58
CA TYR A 389 -14.15 -3.58 5.77
C TYR A 389 -14.16 -5.06 5.42
N PHE A 390 -13.41 -5.83 6.20
CA PHE A 390 -13.31 -7.27 6.10
C PHE A 390 -13.34 -7.87 7.51
N VAL A 391 -14.10 -8.96 7.65
CA VAL A 391 -14.16 -9.78 8.85
C VAL A 391 -13.21 -10.96 8.65
N PHE A 392 -12.27 -11.13 9.58
CA PHE A 392 -11.24 -12.17 9.52
C PHE A 392 -11.62 -13.37 10.40
N PRO A 393 -11.20 -14.59 10.03
CA PRO A 393 -11.24 -15.70 10.96
C PRO A 393 -10.25 -15.50 12.11
N ASN A 394 -10.55 -16.12 13.24
CA ASN A 394 -9.72 -16.06 14.42
C ASN A 394 -9.64 -17.44 15.10
N GLU A 395 -8.55 -18.13 14.82
CA GLU A 395 -8.23 -19.45 15.34
C GLU A 395 -8.19 -19.48 16.87
N ALA A 396 -7.70 -18.41 17.51
CA ALA A 396 -7.57 -18.36 18.97
C ALA A 396 -8.92 -18.34 19.70
N THR A 397 -9.98 -17.87 19.03
CA THR A 397 -11.35 -17.85 19.58
C THR A 397 -12.26 -18.87 18.89
N GLY A 398 -11.77 -19.61 17.89
CA GLY A 398 -12.60 -20.47 17.03
C GLY A 398 -13.62 -19.70 16.18
N PHE A 399 -13.43 -18.40 15.96
CA PHE A 399 -14.41 -17.58 15.23
C PHE A 399 -14.24 -17.76 13.72
N ILE A 400 -15.30 -18.22 13.07
CA ILE A 400 -15.36 -18.46 11.63
C ILE A 400 -16.42 -17.53 11.02
N PRO A 401 -16.04 -16.52 10.19
CA PRO A 401 -16.96 -15.50 9.71
C PRO A 401 -18.14 -16.06 8.89
N SER A 402 -17.94 -17.18 8.19
CA SER A 402 -18.97 -17.82 7.37
C SER A 402 -20.03 -18.59 8.17
N GLU A 403 -19.78 -18.86 9.45
CA GLU A 403 -20.68 -19.61 10.33
C GLU A 403 -21.54 -18.70 11.23
N VAL A 404 -21.34 -17.38 11.13
CA VAL A 404 -22.00 -16.37 11.96
C VAL A 404 -22.83 -15.45 11.09
N ASP A 405 -24.07 -15.15 11.50
CA ASP A 405 -24.83 -14.08 10.87
C ASP A 405 -24.17 -12.73 11.18
N LEU A 406 -23.45 -12.20 10.19
CA LEU A 406 -22.73 -10.93 10.29
C LEU A 406 -23.65 -9.71 10.34
N THR A 407 -24.93 -9.86 9.96
CA THR A 407 -25.90 -8.76 9.97
C THR A 407 -26.62 -8.61 11.30
N ASP A 408 -26.70 -9.68 12.08
CA ASP A 408 -27.28 -9.67 13.42
C ASP A 408 -26.40 -8.90 14.43
N GLU A 409 -26.98 -7.83 15.00
CA GLU A 409 -26.33 -6.97 15.99
C GLU A 409 -25.97 -7.71 17.27
N ALA A 410 -26.65 -8.80 17.61
CA ALA A 410 -26.32 -9.63 18.76
C ALA A 410 -24.91 -10.24 18.64
N ASN A 411 -24.43 -10.47 17.41
CA ASN A 411 -23.12 -11.03 17.13
C ASN A 411 -22.00 -9.99 17.11
N TYR A 412 -22.29 -8.69 17.24
CA TYR A 412 -21.25 -7.67 17.06
C TYR A 412 -20.14 -7.72 18.11
N GLY A 413 -20.43 -8.23 19.30
CA GLY A 413 -19.42 -8.47 20.33
C GLY A 413 -18.32 -9.46 19.89
N ILE A 414 -18.67 -10.47 19.10
CA ILE A 414 -17.73 -11.46 18.55
C ILE A 414 -17.18 -11.06 17.18
N ILE A 415 -17.89 -10.20 16.43
CA ILE A 415 -17.43 -9.68 15.13
C ILE A 415 -16.42 -8.55 15.31
N SER A 416 -16.65 -7.63 16.24
CA SER A 416 -15.82 -6.43 16.46
C SER A 416 -14.32 -6.75 16.59
N PRO A 417 -13.87 -7.72 17.41
CA PRO A 417 -12.45 -8.09 17.52
C PRO A 417 -11.80 -8.57 16.21
N ASN A 418 -12.62 -9.00 15.26
CA ASN A 418 -12.22 -9.63 14.01
C ASN A 418 -12.45 -8.72 12.79
N LEU A 419 -12.91 -7.49 13.03
CA LEU A 419 -13.24 -6.53 12.00
C LEU A 419 -12.07 -5.58 11.70
N TYR A 420 -11.62 -5.60 10.45
CA TYR A 420 -10.51 -4.77 9.98
C TYR A 420 -10.92 -3.97 8.74
N ARG A 421 -10.43 -2.73 8.65
CA ARG A 421 -10.53 -1.92 7.45
C ARG A 421 -9.26 -2.00 6.62
N VAL A 422 -9.38 -1.90 5.32
CA VAL A 422 -8.24 -1.75 4.40
C VAL A 422 -7.55 -0.42 4.69
N GLN A 423 -6.24 -0.46 4.97
CA GLN A 423 -5.41 0.72 5.22
C GLN A 423 -4.69 1.17 3.96
N LYS A 424 -3.96 0.26 3.32
CA LYS A 424 -3.17 0.50 2.09
C LYS A 424 -3.06 -0.80 1.28
N VAL A 425 -3.04 -0.67 -0.04
CA VAL A 425 -2.95 -1.78 -0.98
C VAL A 425 -1.90 -1.49 -2.04
N SER A 426 -1.04 -2.47 -2.31
CA SER A 426 -0.01 -2.38 -3.33
C SER A 426 0.13 -3.71 -4.06
N ARG A 427 0.33 -3.62 -5.37
CA ARG A 427 0.68 -4.72 -6.27
C ARG A 427 1.70 -4.17 -7.26
N ILE A 428 2.81 -4.87 -7.42
CA ILE A 428 3.88 -4.52 -8.36
C ILE A 428 4.18 -5.75 -9.18
N ASP A 429 3.96 -5.66 -10.48
CA ASP A 429 4.27 -6.74 -11.40
C ASP A 429 5.79 -6.83 -11.65
N LYS A 430 6.30 -8.05 -11.65
CA LYS A 430 7.71 -8.42 -11.81
C LYS A 430 7.78 -9.57 -12.81
N GLY A 431 7.55 -9.26 -14.09
CA GLY A 431 7.46 -10.26 -15.15
C GLY A 431 6.27 -11.18 -14.94
N THR A 432 6.52 -12.48 -14.75
CA THR A 432 5.49 -13.51 -14.53
C THR A 432 5.01 -13.59 -13.07
N SER A 433 5.56 -12.79 -12.17
CA SER A 433 5.22 -12.77 -10.75
C SER A 433 4.73 -11.39 -10.32
N ALA A 434 4.00 -11.31 -9.20
CA ALA A 434 3.57 -10.04 -8.62
C ALA A 434 3.96 -9.99 -7.14
N SER A 435 4.50 -8.84 -6.71
CA SER A 435 4.73 -8.53 -5.31
C SER A 435 3.50 -7.80 -4.76
N ARG A 436 2.90 -8.34 -3.70
CA ARG A 436 1.69 -7.79 -3.08
C ARG A 436 1.97 -7.32 -1.68
N ASP A 437 1.24 -6.29 -1.25
CA ASP A 437 1.27 -5.83 0.12
C ASP A 437 -0.07 -5.18 0.49
N TYR A 438 -0.93 -5.97 1.13
CA TYR A 438 -2.23 -5.51 1.62
C TYR A 438 -2.20 -5.35 3.13
N TRP A 439 -2.55 -4.16 3.59
CA TRP A 439 -2.55 -3.82 5.00
C TRP A 439 -3.96 -3.55 5.46
N PHE A 440 -4.30 -4.17 6.59
CA PHE A 440 -5.58 -4.03 7.24
C PHE A 440 -5.36 -3.51 8.64
N ARG A 441 -6.18 -2.55 9.06
CA ARG A 441 -6.13 -1.95 10.38
C ARG A 441 -7.37 -2.36 11.14
N HIS A 442 -7.22 -2.78 12.39
CA HIS A 442 -8.37 -3.08 13.23
C HIS A 442 -9.23 -1.83 13.33
N HIS A 443 -10.54 -1.98 13.21
CA HIS A 443 -11.44 -0.85 13.01
C HIS A 443 -11.48 0.12 14.21
N LEU A 444 -11.10 -0.35 15.41
CA LEU A 444 -10.98 0.47 16.62
C LEU A 444 -9.67 1.28 16.70
N GLU A 445 -8.67 1.00 15.87
CA GLU A 445 -7.35 1.65 15.99
C GLU A 445 -7.35 3.02 15.32
N THR A 446 -7.01 4.05 16.10
CA THR A 446 -6.88 5.44 15.61
C THR A 446 -5.48 5.77 15.12
N ILE A 447 -4.45 5.11 15.68
CA ILE A 447 -3.04 5.38 15.42
C ILE A 447 -2.47 4.30 14.51
N LEU A 448 -1.61 4.73 13.58
CA LEU A 448 -0.83 3.82 12.76
C LEU A 448 0.40 3.36 13.54
N ASN A 449 0.23 2.29 14.32
CA ASN A 449 1.34 1.61 14.98
C ASN A 449 1.64 0.30 14.26
N ASP A 450 2.83 0.23 13.65
CA ASP A 450 3.28 -0.91 12.85
C ASP A 450 4.29 -1.79 13.63
N ASP A 451 4.34 -1.67 14.96
CA ASP A 451 5.13 -2.57 15.82
C ASP A 451 4.76 -4.03 15.55
N ALA A 452 5.77 -4.86 15.28
CA ALA A 452 5.60 -6.27 14.99
C ALA A 452 4.82 -7.04 16.09
N LYS A 453 4.91 -6.61 17.35
CA LYS A 453 4.15 -7.19 18.49
C LYS A 453 2.64 -7.01 18.36
N LEU A 454 2.20 -6.00 17.60
CA LEU A 454 0.78 -5.70 17.39
C LEU A 454 0.22 -6.32 16.11
N LYS A 455 1.04 -7.06 15.35
CA LYS A 455 0.59 -7.83 14.18
C LYS A 455 -0.46 -8.85 14.62
N ASN A 456 -1.47 -9.05 13.80
CA ASN A 456 -2.66 -9.88 14.02
C ASN A 456 -3.63 -9.40 15.11
N LEU A 457 -3.32 -8.29 15.79
CA LEU A 457 -4.20 -7.68 16.79
C LEU A 457 -4.63 -6.28 16.33
N ALA A 458 -3.70 -5.32 16.30
CA ALA A 458 -3.98 -3.97 15.82
C ALA A 458 -4.00 -3.91 14.29
N PHE A 459 -3.21 -4.74 13.60
CA PHE A 459 -3.19 -4.77 12.14
C PHE A 459 -2.87 -6.15 11.59
N LYS A 460 -3.26 -6.37 10.34
CA LYS A 460 -2.89 -7.55 9.56
C LYS A 460 -2.19 -7.11 8.28
N ARG A 461 -1.24 -7.92 7.82
CA ARG A 461 -0.47 -7.67 6.60
C ARG A 461 -0.43 -8.96 5.79
N ILE A 462 -1.03 -8.92 4.61
CA ILE A 462 -1.14 -10.06 3.69
C ILE A 462 -0.27 -9.78 2.46
N ARG A 463 0.45 -10.82 2.02
CA ARG A 463 1.29 -10.75 0.81
C ARG A 463 0.97 -11.87 -0.19
N GLY A 464 0.26 -12.91 0.23
CA GLY A 464 -0.24 -13.97 -0.63
C GLY A 464 -1.75 -13.86 -0.89
N LEU A 465 -2.21 -14.37 -2.02
CA LEU A 465 -3.63 -14.43 -2.34
C LEU A 465 -4.37 -15.52 -1.54
N LEU A 466 -3.69 -16.62 -1.22
CA LEU A 466 -4.26 -17.70 -0.39
C LEU A 466 -4.73 -17.22 0.99
N GLU A 467 -4.04 -16.24 1.56
CA GLU A 467 -4.39 -15.64 2.87
C GLU A 467 -5.70 -14.83 2.82
N LEU A 468 -6.27 -14.57 1.64
CA LEU A 468 -7.54 -13.84 1.45
C LEU A 468 -8.76 -14.78 1.31
N LYS A 469 -8.57 -16.11 1.31
CA LYS A 469 -9.64 -17.05 0.99
C LYS A 469 -10.81 -17.00 1.99
N ASP A 470 -10.51 -16.80 3.26
CA ASP A 470 -11.50 -16.97 4.35
C ASP A 470 -11.93 -15.62 4.98
N ILE A 471 -11.60 -14.50 4.35
CA ILE A 471 -12.03 -13.18 4.82
C ILE A 471 -13.31 -12.74 4.11
N ILE A 472 -14.25 -12.16 4.85
CA ILE A 472 -15.55 -11.74 4.32
C ILE A 472 -15.62 -10.22 4.25
N LYS A 473 -15.84 -9.68 3.04
CA LYS A 473 -16.10 -8.24 2.84
C LYS A 473 -17.43 -7.85 3.46
N VAL A 474 -17.48 -6.71 4.17
CA VAL A 474 -18.71 -6.16 4.73
C VAL A 474 -18.82 -4.65 4.48
N ARG A 475 -20.05 -4.14 4.43
CA ARG A 475 -20.34 -2.70 4.38
C ARG A 475 -20.90 -2.25 5.71
N ILE A 476 -20.29 -1.23 6.32
CA ILE A 476 -20.75 -0.64 7.57
C ILE A 476 -21.28 0.77 7.30
N ASN A 477 -22.52 1.03 7.69
CA ASN A 477 -23.13 2.36 7.55
C ASN A 477 -22.58 3.35 8.60
N SER A 478 -23.07 4.60 8.57
CA SER A 478 -22.60 5.66 9.47
C SER A 478 -22.95 5.45 10.94
N THR A 479 -23.88 4.53 11.26
CA THR A 479 -24.28 4.21 12.64
C THR A 479 -23.59 2.97 13.18
N GLY A 480 -22.67 2.36 12.42
CA GLY A 480 -21.96 1.16 12.85
C GLY A 480 -22.72 -0.15 12.63
N LYS A 481 -23.72 -0.18 11.74
CA LYS A 481 -24.42 -1.41 11.37
C LYS A 481 -23.86 -1.99 10.07
N ILE A 482 -23.70 -3.32 10.04
CA ILE A 482 -23.39 -4.08 8.83
C ILE A 482 -24.66 -4.12 7.97
N VAL A 483 -24.60 -3.51 6.79
CA VAL A 483 -25.75 -3.37 5.86
C VAL A 483 -25.61 -4.20 4.58
N ALA A 484 -24.43 -4.79 4.35
CA ALA A 484 -24.20 -5.72 3.26
C ALA A 484 -23.01 -6.64 3.58
N VAL A 485 -23.08 -7.86 3.08
CA VAL A 485 -22.04 -8.89 3.15
C VAL A 485 -21.66 -9.27 1.71
N GLY A 486 -20.36 -9.36 1.42
CA GLY A 486 -19.85 -9.57 0.06
C GLY A 486 -19.53 -8.26 -0.70
N GLU A 487 -19.44 -8.35 -2.02
CA GLU A 487 -19.31 -7.17 -2.88
C GLU A 487 -20.64 -6.39 -2.92
N TYR A 488 -20.55 -5.07 -2.89
CA TYR A 488 -21.68 -4.14 -2.93
C TYR A 488 -21.40 -3.01 -3.89
N ASP A 489 -22.46 -2.46 -4.47
CA ASP A 489 -22.39 -1.32 -5.39
C ASP A 489 -22.24 0.05 -4.69
#